data_AF-A0A9D5LXF6-F1
#
_entry.id   AF-A0A9D5LXF6-F1
#
_cell.length_a   1.000
_cell.length_b   1.000
_cell.length_c   1.000
_cell.angle_alpha   90.00
_cell.angle_beta   90.00
_cell.angle_gamma   90.00
#
_symmetry.space_group_name_H-M   'P 1'
#
loop_
_entity.id
_entity.type
_entity.pdbx_description
1 polymer ?
#
loop_
_entity_poly.entity_id
_entity_poly.type
_entity_poly.pdbx_seq_one_letter_code
_entity_poly.pdbx_strand_id
1 'polypeptide(L)' 'IENQLVINEKDIMISENGDSKIYRPDRMIETENGTIIIDFKTGEEKEKHQQQLNEYKSVLEKLGKTVVETKIVYV' A
#
# COMPACT_ATOMS: atom_id res chain seq x y z
N ILE A 1 9.97 18.83 -12.15
CA ILE A 1 9.45 17.47 -11.90
C ILE A 1 9.42 17.37 -10.39
N GLU A 2 8.23 17.57 -9.82
CA GLU A 2 8.01 17.62 -8.36
C GLU A 2 8.54 16.35 -7.69
N ASN A 3 9.05 16.49 -6.46
CA ASN A 3 9.74 15.44 -5.71
C ASN A 3 8.79 14.27 -5.41
N GLN A 4 8.84 13.23 -6.24
CA GLN A 4 8.18 11.96 -5.97
C GLN A 4 9.18 11.00 -5.34
N LEU A 5 8.81 10.37 -4.23
CA LEU A 5 9.60 9.30 -3.61
C LEU A 5 8.97 7.95 -3.94
N VAL A 6 9.71 7.13 -4.67
CA VAL A 6 9.31 5.76 -4.98
C VAL A 6 9.87 4.82 -3.92
N ILE A 7 8.99 4.02 -3.32
CA ILE A 7 9.31 3.06 -2.25
C ILE A 7 8.86 1.68 -2.74
N ASN A 8 9.78 0.72 -2.79
CA ASN A 8 9.46 -0.66 -3.18
C ASN A 8 9.62 -1.60 -1.98
N GLU A 9 8.72 -2.58 -1.87
CA GLU A 9 8.77 -3.71 -0.92
C GLU A 9 9.08 -3.34 0.54
N LYS A 10 8.62 -2.18 1.00
CA LYS A 10 8.91 -1.67 2.34
C LYS A 10 7.88 -2.19 3.35
N ASP A 11 8.37 -2.76 4.45
CA ASP A 11 7.54 -3.19 5.56
C ASP A 11 6.89 -2.00 6.27
N ILE A 12 5.61 -2.16 6.56
CA ILE A 12 4.81 -1.32 7.44
C ILE A 12 4.42 -2.19 8.63
N MET A 13 4.93 -1.86 9.81
CA MET A 13 4.62 -2.57 11.05
C MET A 13 3.59 -1.78 11.85
N ILE A 14 2.50 -2.45 12.23
CA ILE A 14 1.48 -1.92 13.14
C ILE A 14 1.49 -2.75 14.40
N SER A 15 1.69 -2.08 15.54
CA SER A 15 1.60 -2.68 16.86
C SER A 15 0.43 -2.05 17.60
N GLU A 16 -0.64 -2.82 17.83
CA GLU A 16 -1.84 -2.41 18.55
C GLU A 16 -2.20 -3.48 19.58
N ASN A 17 -2.52 -3.08 20.82
CA ASN A 17 -2.97 -3.98 21.90
C ASN A 17 -2.06 -5.20 22.20
N GLY A 18 -0.76 -5.08 21.95
CA GLY A 18 0.22 -6.16 22.19
C GLY A 18 0.44 -7.09 21.00
N ASP A 19 -0.36 -6.97 19.93
CA ASP A 19 -0.18 -7.70 18.68
C ASP A 19 0.57 -6.84 17.66
N SER A 20 1.45 -7.47 16.88
CA SER A 20 2.16 -6.81 15.78
C SER A 20 1.84 -7.48 14.45
N LYS A 21 1.46 -6.68 13.46
CA LYS A 21 1.25 -7.11 12.07
C LYS A 21 2.18 -6.38 11.13
N ILE A 22 2.67 -7.09 10.12
CA ILE A 22 3.53 -6.55 9.08
C ILE A 22 2.76 -6.59 7.77
N TYR A 23 2.78 -5.46 7.05
CA TYR A 23 2.23 -5.30 5.72
C TYR A 23 3.34 -4.86 4.78
N ARG A 24 3.43 -5.48 3.60
CA ARG A 24 4.45 -5.15 2.59
C ARG A 24 3.75 -4.94 1.24
N PRO A 25 3.39 -3.71 0.87
CA PRO A 25 2.97 -3.39 -0.48
C PRO A 25 4.15 -3.53 -1.46
N ASP A 26 3.89 -3.93 -2.70
CA ASP A 26 4.93 -4.04 -3.72
C ASP A 26 5.56 -2.68 -4.03
N ARG A 27 4.72 -1.63 -4.16
CA ARG A 27 5.17 -0.28 -4.46
C ARG A 27 4.27 0.78 -3.84
N MET A 28 4.90 1.82 -3.32
CA MET A 28 4.27 3.08 -2.93
C MET A 28 4.98 4.24 -3.62
N ILE A 29 4.21 5.25 -4.01
CA ILE A 29 4.73 6.51 -4.55
C ILE A 29 4.22 7.62 -3.64
N GLU A 30 5.12 8.25 -2.90
CA GLU A 30 4.79 9.45 -2.12
C GLU A 30 4.92 10.69 -2.99
N THR A 31 3.87 11.49 -2.99
CA THR A 31 3.75 12.75 -3.73
C THR A 31 3.31 13.86 -2.78
N GLU A 32 3.30 15.10 -3.25
CA GLU A 32 2.77 16.24 -2.48
C GLU A 32 1.28 16.09 -2.14
N ASN A 33 0.52 15.36 -2.96
CA ASN A 33 -0.91 15.13 -2.75
C ASN A 33 -1.23 13.93 -1.85
N GLY A 34 -0.23 13.08 -1.57
CA GLY A 34 -0.40 11.85 -0.80
C GLY A 34 0.29 10.65 -1.44
N THR A 35 -0.07 9.46 -0.95
CA THR A 35 0.53 8.19 -1.33
C THR A 35 -0.33 7.46 -2.35
N ILE A 36 0.30 6.94 -3.39
CA ILE A 36 -0.28 6.01 -4.36
C ILE A 36 0.26 4.61 -4.03
N ILE A 37 -0.61 3.61 -3.94
CA ILE A 37 -0.22 2.20 -3.71
C ILE A 37 -0.40 1.41 -5.00
N ILE A 38 0.62 0.67 -5.41
CA ILE A 38 0.57 -0.22 -6.58
C ILE A 38 0.96 -1.61 -6.14
N ASP A 39 0.12 -2.59 -6.47
CA ASP A 39 0.29 -4.00 -6.15
C ASP A 39 0.28 -4.81 -7.46
N PHE A 40 1.31 -5.63 -7.67
CA PHE A 40 1.47 -6.43 -8.88
C PHE A 40 1.04 -7.85 -8.60
N LYS A 41 0.25 -8.42 -9.51
CA LYS A 41 -0.27 -9.78 -9.38
C LYS A 41 -0.05 -10.54 -10.67
N THR A 42 0.26 -11.83 -10.54
CA THR A 42 0.38 -12.74 -11.68
C THR A 42 -0.80 -13.71 -11.69
N GLY A 43 -1.23 -14.11 -12.88
CA GLY A 43 -2.35 -15.05 -13.05
C GLY A 43 -3.71 -14.37 -12.90
N GLU A 44 -4.72 -15.15 -12.55
CA GLU A 44 -6.10 -14.68 -12.54
C GLU A 44 -6.41 -13.68 -11.40
N GLU A 45 -7.34 -12.78 -11.70
CA GLU A 45 -7.90 -11.85 -10.74
C GLU A 45 -8.65 -12.59 -9.62
N LYS A 46 -8.38 -12.17 -8.38
CA LYS A 46 -8.98 -12.77 -7.18
C LYS A 46 -9.42 -11.65 -6.24
N GLU A 47 -10.60 -11.80 -5.64
CA GLU A 47 -11.14 -10.83 -4.67
C GLU A 47 -10.17 -10.52 -3.51
N LYS A 48 -9.37 -11.52 -3.11
CA LYS A 48 -8.34 -11.35 -2.08
C LYS A 48 -7.27 -10.30 -2.43
N HIS A 49 -7.01 -10.04 -3.71
CA HIS A 49 -6.05 -9.01 -4.13
C HIS A 49 -6.59 -7.61 -3.78
N GLN A 50 -7.87 -7.37 -4.02
CA GLN A 50 -8.52 -6.12 -3.65
C GLN A 50 -8.61 -5.97 -2.13
N GLN A 51 -8.89 -7.05 -1.40
CA GLN A 51 -8.89 -7.03 0.07
C GLN A 51 -7.53 -6.64 0.63
N GLN A 52 -6.45 -7.25 0.13
CA GLN A 52 -5.08 -6.91 0.51
C GLN A 52 -4.76 -5.43 0.23
N LEU A 53 -5.13 -4.92 -0.94
CA LEU A 53 -4.91 -3.52 -1.29
C LEU A 53 -5.67 -2.56 -0.36
N ASN A 54 -6.89 -2.92 0.03
CA ASN A 54 -7.70 -2.16 0.98
C ASN A 54 -7.09 -2.19 2.39
N GLU A 55 -6.49 -3.31 2.81
CA GLU A 55 -5.75 -3.40 4.08
C GLU A 55 -4.56 -2.45 4.09
N TYR A 56 -3.76 -2.41 3.02
CA TYR A 56 -2.64 -1.48 2.90
C TYR A 56 -3.11 -0.03 3.00
N LYS A 57 -4.18 0.33 2.28
CA LYS A 57 -4.77 1.65 2.36
C LYS A 57 -5.18 2.00 3.80
N SER A 58 -5.94 1.12 4.44
CA SER A 58 -6.43 1.36 5.80
C SER A 58 -5.29 1.53 6.80
N VAL A 59 -4.24 0.73 6.68
CA VAL A 59 -3.05 0.80 7.55
C VAL A 59 -2.31 2.12 7.37
N LEU A 60 -2.11 2.58 6.14
CA LEU A 60 -1.47 3.87 5.89
C LEU A 60 -2.31 5.05 6.40
N GLU A 61 -3.64 4.99 6.21
CA GLU A 61 -4.56 6.01 6.73
C GLU A 61 -4.57 6.06 8.25
N LYS A 62 -4.51 4.90 8.93
CA LYS A 62 -4.33 4.83 10.39
C LYS A 62 -3.02 5.47 10.87
N LEU A 63 -1.96 5.40 10.05
CA LEU A 63 -0.67 6.04 10.32
C LEU A 63 -0.65 7.54 9.96
N GLY A 64 -1.79 8.12 9.56
CA GLY A 64 -1.93 9.54 9.23
C GLY A 64 -1.48 9.90 7.81
N LYS A 65 -1.27 8.93 6.93
CA LYS A 65 -0.98 9.17 5.52
C LYS A 65 -2.28 9.28 4.72
N THR A 66 -2.31 10.17 3.72
CA THR A 66 -3.43 10.24 2.77
C THR A 66 -3.14 9.33 1.58
N VAL A 67 -3.97 8.31 1.35
CA VAL A 67 -3.86 7.44 0.17
C VAL A 67 -4.79 7.97 -0.91
N VAL A 68 -4.21 8.53 -1.97
CA VAL A 68 -4.97 9.20 -3.05
C VAL A 68 -5.38 8.24 -4.17
N GLU A 69 -4.65 7.15 -4.36
CA GLU A 69 -4.95 6.14 -5.38
C GLU A 69 -4.42 4.77 -4.94
N THR A 70 -5.17 3.73 -5.32
CA THR A 70 -4.73 2.35 -5.20
C THR A 70 -4.92 1.64 -6.53
N LYS A 71 -3.94 0.83 -6.93
CA LYS A 71 -3.96 0.15 -8.23
C LYS A 71 -3.43 -1.28 -8.13
N ILE A 72 -4.14 -2.20 -8.77
CA ILE A 72 -3.66 -3.56 -9.03
C ILE A 72 -3.22 -3.62 -10.49
N VAL A 73 -2.04 -4.18 -10.74
CA VAL A 73 -1.53 -4.41 -12.09
C VAL A 73 -1.29 -5.91 -12.27
N TYR A 74 -2.07 -6.51 -13.17
CA TYR A 74 -1.88 -7.89 -13.58
C TYR A 74 -0.80 -7.97 -14.67
N VAL A 75 0.21 -8.82 -14.45
CA VAL A 75 1.36 -9.06 -15.36
C VAL A 75 1.30 -10.48 -15.93
#